data_AF-A0A7C1T7A6-F1
#
_entry.id   AF-A0A7C1T7A6-F1
#
_cell.length_a   1.000
_cell.length_b   1.000
_cell.length_c   1.000
_cell.angle_alpha   90.00
_cell.angle_beta   90.00
_cell.angle_gamma   90.00
#
_symmetry.space_group_name_H-M   'P 1'
#
loop_
_entity.id
_entity.type
_entity.pdbx_description
1 polymer ?
#
loop_
_entity_poly.entity_id
_entity_poly.type
_entity_poly.pdbx_seq_one_letter_code
_entity_poly.pdbx_strand_id
1 'polypeptide(L)'
;MKGKTVLLIITLSFLITLPLVAQEGERERTVEELYLENIDLQILREQAFSDDRDMKLTTLDQLEELIEEGNATEGHGFIMEFLSMEGINRRVREKGRLINYFPEVRRRAANLLGRMTGEQAKINAKNALLTVLVTDDETMVMAEAAYALGMLGLNEGNEVVSALTYTLARQDPDKPDGNLAYAVCLALEKIARANNGIKDPEAYRTLVRIAQGPYIKTVKRKALQTLDEMRKYQ
;
A
#
# COMPACT_ATOMS: atom_id res chain seq x y z
N MET A 1 -14.92 -30.12 -82.36
CA MET A 1 -15.26 -31.31 -81.55
C MET A 1 -14.19 -31.51 -80.50
N LYS A 2 -14.58 -31.52 -79.21
CA LYS A 2 -13.87 -32.08 -78.04
C LYS A 2 -12.50 -31.43 -77.70
N GLY A 3 -12.20 -30.97 -76.50
CA GLY A 3 -12.87 -30.97 -75.20
C GLY A 3 -12.02 -30.12 -74.25
N LYS A 4 -12.68 -29.45 -73.30
CA LYS A 4 -12.06 -28.65 -72.24
C LYS A 4 -11.44 -29.59 -71.19
N THR A 5 -10.22 -29.31 -70.74
CA THR A 5 -9.73 -29.80 -69.44
C THR A 5 -8.91 -28.72 -68.72
N VAL A 6 -9.64 -27.99 -67.87
CA VAL A 6 -9.28 -27.39 -66.57
C VAL A 6 -7.79 -27.25 -66.24
N LEU A 7 -7.32 -25.99 -66.19
CA LEU A 7 -6.06 -25.60 -65.56
C LEU A 7 -6.30 -25.47 -64.04
N LEU A 8 -5.72 -26.39 -63.26
CA LEU A 8 -5.80 -26.41 -61.80
C LEU A 8 -4.81 -25.36 -61.23
N ILE A 9 -5.32 -24.22 -60.76
CA ILE A 9 -4.53 -23.24 -60.01
C ILE A 9 -4.40 -23.76 -58.57
N ILE A 10 -3.26 -24.35 -58.24
CA ILE A 10 -2.89 -24.68 -56.85
C ILE A 10 -2.45 -23.36 -56.19
N THR A 11 -3.37 -22.71 -55.48
CA THR A 11 -3.03 -21.72 -54.46
C THR A 11 -3.09 -22.45 -53.13
N LEU A 12 -1.93 -22.93 -52.65
CA LEU A 12 -1.82 -23.45 -51.29
C LEU A 12 -1.03 -22.47 -50.44
N SER A 13 -1.81 -21.78 -49.63
CA SER A 13 -1.50 -20.86 -48.55
C SER A 13 -0.26 -21.24 -47.73
N PHE A 14 0.70 -20.32 -47.68
CA PHE A 14 1.73 -20.30 -46.65
C PHE A 14 1.05 -20.01 -45.31
N LEU A 15 0.90 -21.02 -44.45
CA LEU A 15 0.59 -20.82 -43.05
C LEU A 15 1.82 -20.17 -42.40
N ILE A 16 1.80 -18.85 -42.23
CA ILE A 16 2.74 -18.16 -41.36
C ILE A 16 2.30 -18.47 -39.93
N THR A 17 2.93 -19.47 -39.32
CA THR A 17 2.89 -19.67 -37.88
C THR A 17 3.65 -18.51 -37.24
N LEU A 18 2.94 -17.46 -36.83
CA LEU A 18 3.49 -16.46 -35.92
C LEU A 18 3.80 -17.18 -34.60
N PRO A 19 5.03 -17.09 -34.05
CA PRO A 19 5.24 -17.52 -32.69
C PRO A 19 4.40 -16.61 -31.80
N LEU A 20 3.42 -17.20 -31.13
CA LEU A 20 2.75 -16.58 -30.00
C LEU A 20 3.85 -16.38 -28.96
N VAL A 21 4.42 -15.17 -28.92
CA VAL A 21 5.22 -14.73 -27.77
C VAL A 21 4.23 -14.68 -26.62
N ALA A 22 4.19 -15.74 -25.82
CA ALA A 22 3.58 -15.69 -24.52
C ALA A 22 4.28 -14.56 -23.77
N GLN A 23 3.54 -13.51 -23.46
CA GLN A 23 3.98 -12.49 -22.55
C GLN A 23 4.12 -13.20 -21.20
N GLU A 24 5.35 -13.62 -20.87
CA GLU A 24 5.74 -13.99 -19.51
C GLU A 24 5.56 -12.71 -18.67
N GLY A 25 4.33 -12.44 -18.26
CA GLY A 25 4.10 -11.62 -17.09
C GLY A 25 4.81 -12.30 -15.93
N GLU A 26 5.56 -11.54 -15.14
CA GLU A 26 6.18 -12.05 -13.92
C GLU A 26 5.13 -12.83 -13.13
N ARG A 27 5.36 -14.13 -12.95
CA ARG A 27 4.46 -15.00 -12.21
C ARG A 27 4.40 -14.50 -10.78
N GLU A 28 3.22 -14.13 -10.30
CA GLU A 28 2.97 -13.88 -8.88
C GLU A 28 3.36 -15.12 -8.08
N ARG A 29 4.24 -14.94 -7.10
CA ARG A 29 4.76 -16.02 -6.26
C ARG A 29 3.82 -16.26 -5.10
N THR A 30 3.64 -17.52 -4.72
CA THR A 30 2.82 -17.80 -3.54
C THR A 30 3.56 -17.41 -2.27
N VAL A 31 2.81 -17.16 -1.20
CA VAL A 31 3.34 -16.84 0.12
C VAL A 31 4.27 -17.97 0.62
N GLU A 32 3.92 -19.23 0.36
CA GLU A 32 4.76 -20.39 0.69
C GLU A 32 6.05 -20.43 -0.15
N GLU A 33 5.98 -20.10 -1.44
CA GLU A 33 7.16 -20.01 -2.32
C GLU A 33 8.14 -18.92 -1.86
N LEU A 34 7.64 -17.85 -1.24
CA LEU A 34 8.46 -16.79 -0.65
C LEU A 34 9.12 -17.23 0.66
N TYR A 35 8.39 -17.93 1.53
CA TYR A 35 8.93 -18.39 2.81
C TYR A 35 9.98 -19.50 2.72
N LEU A 36 10.03 -20.23 1.60
CA LEU A 36 11.05 -21.25 1.37
C LEU A 36 12.37 -20.68 0.81
N GLU A 37 12.47 -19.35 0.63
CA GLU A 37 13.67 -18.70 0.08
C GLU A 37 14.92 -18.84 0.95
N ASN A 38 14.79 -18.55 2.24
CA ASN A 38 15.93 -18.51 3.17
C ASN A 38 15.46 -18.79 4.61
N ILE A 39 16.32 -19.48 5.38
CA ILE A 39 16.15 -19.74 6.81
C ILE A 39 15.95 -18.45 7.63
N ASP A 40 16.62 -17.35 7.26
CA ASP A 40 16.50 -16.07 7.99
C ASP A 40 15.06 -15.53 7.93
N LEU A 41 14.44 -15.62 6.75
CA LEU A 41 13.03 -15.23 6.55
C LEU A 41 12.08 -16.13 7.34
N GLN A 42 12.38 -17.44 7.45
CA GLN A 42 11.59 -18.36 8.26
C GLN A 42 11.70 -18.03 9.75
N ILE A 43 12.90 -17.70 10.23
CA ILE A 43 13.13 -17.27 11.62
C ILE A 43 12.32 -16.00 11.92
N LEU A 44 12.43 -14.97 11.06
CA LEU A 44 11.67 -13.73 11.22
C LEU A 44 10.16 -13.97 11.24
N ARG A 45 9.67 -14.90 10.40
CA ARG A 45 8.26 -15.29 10.37
C ARG A 45 7.82 -15.93 11.69
N GLU A 46 8.57 -16.90 12.21
CA GLU A 46 8.24 -17.55 13.49
C GLU A 46 8.25 -16.55 14.65
N GLN A 47 9.20 -15.61 14.65
CA GLN A 47 9.25 -14.53 15.65
C GLN A 47 8.05 -13.58 15.53
N ALA A 48 7.68 -13.18 14.30
CA ALA A 48 6.50 -12.37 14.05
C ALA A 48 5.21 -13.07 14.49
N PHE A 49 5.14 -14.40 14.37
CA PHE A 49 3.95 -15.19 14.66
C PHE A 49 3.80 -15.52 16.15
N SER A 50 4.85 -15.30 16.95
CA SER A 50 4.81 -15.37 18.40
C SER A 50 3.66 -14.54 18.99
N ASP A 51 3.11 -14.96 20.13
CA ASP A 51 2.15 -14.15 20.90
C ASP A 51 2.84 -13.08 21.77
N ASP A 52 4.18 -13.11 21.84
CA ASP A 52 4.99 -12.16 22.60
C ASP A 52 5.14 -10.83 21.85
N ARG A 53 4.72 -9.74 22.50
CA ARG A 53 4.76 -8.39 21.93
C ARG A 53 6.19 -7.92 21.67
N ASP A 54 7.11 -8.22 22.58
CA ASP A 54 8.47 -7.70 22.50
C ASP A 54 9.25 -8.42 21.39
N MET A 55 9.02 -9.72 21.21
CA MET A 55 9.51 -10.49 20.06
C MET A 55 9.06 -9.87 18.74
N LYS A 56 7.77 -9.49 18.60
CA LYS A 56 7.28 -8.81 17.39
C LYS A 56 7.97 -7.47 17.15
N LEU A 57 8.26 -6.71 18.21
CA LEU A 57 8.99 -5.45 18.08
C LEU A 57 10.45 -5.68 17.68
N THR A 58 11.11 -6.69 18.23
CA THR A 58 12.45 -7.10 17.80
C THR A 58 12.46 -7.53 16.34
N THR A 59 11.45 -8.28 15.89
CA THR A 59 11.32 -8.62 14.46
C THR A 59 11.19 -7.37 13.59
N LEU A 60 10.47 -6.34 14.04
CA LEU A 60 10.37 -5.07 13.32
C LEU A 60 11.71 -4.32 13.30
N ASP A 61 12.51 -4.38 14.37
CA ASP A 61 13.88 -3.81 14.37
C ASP A 61 14.75 -4.49 13.29
N GLN A 62 14.67 -5.81 13.19
CA GLN A 62 15.43 -6.59 12.18
C GLN A 62 14.94 -6.32 10.75
N LEU A 63 13.62 -6.19 10.55
CA LEU A 63 13.05 -5.82 9.25
C LEU A 63 13.42 -4.40 8.83
N GLU A 64 13.52 -3.48 9.79
CA GLU A 64 13.98 -2.12 9.56
C GLU A 64 15.43 -2.09 9.07
N GLU A 65 16.32 -2.84 9.72
CA GLU A 65 17.73 -3.00 9.28
C GLU A 65 17.82 -3.52 7.84
N LEU A 66 17.05 -4.56 7.50
CA LEU A 66 17.01 -5.11 6.15
C LEU A 66 16.52 -4.10 5.10
N ILE A 67 15.55 -3.23 5.45
CA ILE A 67 15.10 -2.16 4.57
C ILE A 67 16.21 -1.11 4.37
N GLU A 68 16.90 -0.74 5.45
CA GLU A 68 17.98 0.27 5.41
C GLU A 68 19.19 -0.19 4.58
N GLU A 69 19.48 -1.49 4.64
CA GLU A 69 20.53 -2.11 3.83
C GLU A 69 20.10 -2.37 2.37
N GLY A 70 18.81 -2.21 2.04
CA GLY A 70 18.26 -2.53 0.73
C GLY A 70 18.11 -4.04 0.46
N ASN A 71 18.13 -4.85 1.51
CA ASN A 71 18.02 -6.30 1.48
C ASN A 71 16.59 -6.82 1.69
N ALA A 72 15.62 -5.92 1.94
CA ALA A 72 14.22 -6.30 2.09
C ALA A 72 13.62 -6.85 0.79
N THR A 73 12.94 -7.98 0.91
CA THR A 73 12.28 -8.71 -0.19
C THR A 73 10.76 -8.72 -0.02
N GLU A 74 10.04 -9.25 -1.02
CA GLU A 74 8.59 -9.42 -0.93
C GLU A 74 8.16 -10.26 0.28
N GLY A 75 8.92 -11.31 0.62
CA GLY A 75 8.68 -12.14 1.81
C GLY A 75 8.71 -11.33 3.12
N HIS A 76 9.63 -10.37 3.24
CA HIS A 76 9.67 -9.44 4.36
C HIS A 76 8.44 -8.53 4.39
N GLY A 77 7.98 -8.09 3.21
CA GLY A 77 6.70 -7.39 3.01
C GLY A 77 5.51 -8.14 3.62
N PHE A 78 5.42 -9.45 3.39
CA PHE A 78 4.35 -10.28 3.97
C PHE A 78 4.41 -10.38 5.50
N ILE A 79 5.62 -10.42 6.08
CA ILE A 79 5.77 -10.39 7.55
C ILE A 79 5.28 -9.06 8.11
N MET A 80 5.63 -7.94 7.46
CA MET A 80 5.15 -6.63 7.86
C MET A 80 3.63 -6.49 7.69
N GLU A 81 3.05 -7.01 6.60
CA GLU A 81 1.60 -7.06 6.42
C GLU A 81 0.93 -7.81 7.59
N PHE A 82 1.42 -8.99 7.94
CA PHE A 82 0.92 -9.75 9.08
C PHE A 82 0.96 -8.95 10.38
N LEU A 83 2.07 -8.30 10.68
CA LEU A 83 2.25 -7.48 11.88
C LEU A 83 1.37 -6.23 11.88
N SER A 84 1.08 -5.66 10.70
CA SER A 84 0.21 -4.49 10.53
C SER A 84 -1.26 -4.77 10.88
N MET A 85 -1.66 -6.04 10.93
CA MET A 85 -3.03 -6.49 11.18
C MET A 85 -3.30 -6.91 12.64
N GLU A 86 -2.30 -6.85 13.52
CA GLU A 86 -2.36 -7.39 14.89
C GLU A 86 -3.45 -6.75 15.76
N GLY A 87 -4.39 -7.56 16.25
CA GLY A 87 -5.48 -7.14 17.14
C GLY A 87 -6.69 -6.52 16.44
N ILE A 88 -6.61 -6.22 15.13
CA ILE A 88 -7.71 -5.64 14.35
C ILE A 88 -8.27 -6.67 13.39
N ASN A 89 -7.55 -6.97 12.30
CA ASN A 89 -7.94 -7.99 11.32
C ASN A 89 -7.54 -9.39 11.79
N ARG A 90 -6.44 -9.50 12.54
CA ARG A 90 -6.04 -10.72 13.25
C ARG A 90 -6.41 -10.58 14.73
N ARG A 91 -7.45 -11.27 15.19
CA ARG A 91 -7.89 -11.22 16.60
C ARG A 91 -7.61 -12.54 17.30
N VAL A 92 -6.68 -12.53 18.24
CA VAL A 92 -6.41 -13.67 19.12
C VAL A 92 -7.07 -13.42 20.46
N ARG A 93 -7.91 -14.36 20.90
CA ARG A 93 -8.65 -14.25 22.15
C ARG A 93 -8.30 -15.38 23.10
N GLU A 94 -8.01 -15.03 24.34
CA GLU A 94 -7.89 -15.97 25.44
C GLU A 94 -8.93 -15.64 26.51
N LYS A 95 -9.75 -16.63 26.89
CA LYS A 95 -10.84 -16.46 27.88
C LYS A 95 -11.73 -15.24 27.59
N GLY A 96 -11.99 -14.98 26.30
CA GLY A 96 -12.80 -13.86 25.82
C GLY A 96 -12.09 -12.51 25.68
N ARG A 97 -10.87 -12.36 26.22
CA ARG A 97 -10.08 -11.12 26.13
C ARG A 97 -9.23 -11.11 24.85
N LEU A 98 -9.17 -9.98 24.17
CA LEU A 98 -8.25 -9.76 23.06
C LEU A 98 -6.83 -9.63 23.63
N ILE A 99 -5.93 -10.55 23.27
CA ILE A 99 -4.58 -10.60 23.87
C ILE A 99 -3.50 -10.01 22.98
N ASN A 100 -3.79 -9.81 21.69
CA ASN A 100 -2.84 -9.33 20.69
C ASN A 100 -3.14 -7.88 20.24
N TYR A 101 -3.72 -7.06 21.12
CA TYR A 101 -3.97 -5.66 20.79
C TYR A 101 -2.68 -4.84 20.95
N PHE A 102 -1.90 -4.75 19.86
CA PHE A 102 -0.59 -4.09 19.86
C PHE A 102 -0.52 -2.93 18.85
N PRO A 103 -1.11 -1.76 19.15
CA PRO A 103 -1.10 -0.61 18.23
C PRO A 103 0.29 -0.18 17.77
N GLU A 104 1.30 -0.26 18.66
CA GLU A 104 2.67 0.12 18.31
C GLU A 104 3.32 -0.84 17.30
N VAL A 105 3.01 -2.14 17.38
CA VAL A 105 3.45 -3.13 16.39
C VAL A 105 2.83 -2.78 15.03
N ARG A 106 1.52 -2.51 15.00
CA ARG A 106 0.82 -2.14 13.76
C ARG A 106 1.36 -0.86 13.15
N ARG A 107 1.57 0.18 13.97
CA ARG A 107 2.13 1.47 13.54
C ARG A 107 3.51 1.27 12.91
N ARG A 108 4.44 0.60 13.60
CA ARG A 108 5.78 0.35 13.07
C ARG A 108 5.75 -0.47 11.78
N ALA A 109 4.93 -1.52 11.72
CA ALA A 109 4.76 -2.31 10.51
C ALA A 109 4.25 -1.46 9.33
N ALA A 110 3.26 -0.58 9.55
CA ALA A 110 2.77 0.34 8.53
C ALA A 110 3.87 1.30 8.03
N ASN A 111 4.71 1.82 8.93
CA ASN A 111 5.86 2.65 8.55
C ASN A 111 6.81 1.90 7.60
N LEU A 112 7.18 0.67 7.96
CA LEU A 112 8.12 -0.14 7.19
C LEU A 112 7.55 -0.55 5.82
N LEU A 113 6.25 -0.89 5.75
CA LEU A 113 5.56 -1.14 4.48
C LEU A 113 5.67 0.06 3.52
N GLY A 114 5.60 1.29 4.03
CA GLY A 114 5.77 2.51 3.22
C GLY A 114 7.17 2.71 2.64
N ARG A 115 8.16 1.95 3.12
CA ARG A 115 9.57 2.00 2.68
C ARG A 115 9.93 0.87 1.72
N MET A 116 8.99 -0.01 1.39
CA MET A 116 9.23 -1.11 0.46
C MET A 116 9.64 -0.60 -0.92
N THR A 117 10.60 -1.30 -1.52
CA THR A 117 11.11 -1.05 -2.87
C THR A 117 10.78 -2.25 -3.77
N GLY A 118 10.81 -2.04 -5.09
CA GLY A 118 10.35 -3.04 -6.07
C GLY A 118 8.84 -2.94 -6.32
N GLU A 119 8.44 -3.07 -7.59
CA GLU A 119 7.08 -2.73 -8.02
C GLU A 119 6.01 -3.59 -7.34
N GLN A 120 6.17 -4.93 -7.39
CA GLN A 120 5.22 -5.85 -6.77
C GLN A 120 5.15 -5.69 -5.25
N ALA A 121 6.31 -5.52 -4.58
CA ALA A 121 6.35 -5.32 -3.13
C ALA A 121 5.66 -4.01 -2.72
N LYS A 122 5.82 -2.92 -3.50
CA LYS A 122 5.08 -1.67 -3.28
C LYS A 122 3.57 -1.84 -3.48
N ILE A 123 3.14 -2.62 -4.48
CA ILE A 123 1.71 -2.89 -4.72
C ILE A 123 1.11 -3.66 -3.54
N ASN A 124 1.78 -4.72 -3.08
CA ASN A 124 1.33 -5.50 -1.92
C ASN A 124 1.31 -4.62 -0.65
N ALA A 125 2.36 -3.84 -0.41
CA ALA A 125 2.42 -2.91 0.72
C ALA A 125 1.30 -1.86 0.67
N LYS A 126 1.01 -1.30 -0.50
CA LYS A 126 -0.11 -0.36 -0.70
C LYS A 126 -1.45 -1.02 -0.30
N ASN A 127 -1.70 -2.25 -0.71
CA ASN A 127 -2.95 -2.96 -0.39
C ASN A 127 -3.08 -3.23 1.12
N ALA A 128 -1.99 -3.64 1.78
CA ALA A 128 -1.96 -3.81 3.23
C ALA A 128 -2.24 -2.49 3.95
N LEU A 129 -1.57 -1.40 3.54
CA LEU A 129 -1.76 -0.07 4.13
C LEU A 129 -3.16 0.51 3.91
N LEU A 130 -3.79 0.26 2.76
CA LEU A 130 -5.19 0.61 2.52
C LEU A 130 -6.10 -0.07 3.55
N THR A 131 -5.86 -1.35 3.83
CA THR A 131 -6.60 -2.11 4.83
C THR A 131 -6.41 -1.49 6.22
N VAL A 132 -5.18 -1.22 6.63
CA VAL A 132 -4.87 -0.57 7.91
C VAL A 132 -5.59 0.78 8.02
N LEU A 133 -5.46 1.64 7.01
CA LEU A 133 -6.03 2.99 7.02
C LEU A 133 -7.54 3.00 7.25
N VAL A 134 -8.28 2.05 6.67
CA VAL A 134 -9.76 2.06 6.71
C VAL A 134 -10.36 1.19 7.83
N THR A 135 -9.57 0.31 8.45
CA THR A 135 -10.06 -0.65 9.45
C THR A 135 -9.50 -0.47 10.86
N ASP A 136 -8.36 0.21 11.02
CA ASP A 136 -7.78 0.42 12.35
C ASP A 136 -8.66 1.33 13.21
N ASP A 137 -8.66 1.09 14.52
CA ASP A 137 -9.37 1.91 15.50
C ASP A 137 -8.46 2.95 16.17
N GLU A 138 -7.15 2.82 16.01
CA GLU A 138 -6.17 3.74 16.57
C GLU A 138 -5.73 4.78 15.54
N THR A 139 -6.05 6.05 15.84
CA THR A 139 -5.80 7.13 14.89
C THR A 139 -4.30 7.35 14.62
N MET A 140 -3.44 7.03 15.59
CA MET A 140 -1.99 7.03 15.39
C MET A 140 -1.52 6.00 14.35
N VAL A 141 -2.19 4.85 14.25
CA VAL A 141 -1.86 3.82 13.26
C VAL A 141 -2.40 4.25 11.89
N MET A 142 -3.63 4.77 11.82
CA MET A 142 -4.19 5.34 10.60
C MET A 142 -3.32 6.47 10.02
N ALA A 143 -2.80 7.36 10.88
CA ALA A 143 -1.92 8.46 10.47
C ALA A 143 -0.62 7.95 9.85
N GLU A 144 -0.01 6.92 10.46
CA GLU A 144 1.19 6.29 9.89
C GLU A 144 0.90 5.61 8.56
N ALA A 145 -0.22 4.87 8.46
CA ALA A 145 -0.64 4.23 7.21
C ALA A 145 -0.90 5.26 6.10
N ALA A 146 -1.54 6.39 6.42
CA ALA A 146 -1.73 7.49 5.47
C ALA A 146 -0.39 8.04 4.97
N TYR A 147 0.54 8.31 5.88
CA TYR A 147 1.88 8.80 5.51
C TYR A 147 2.64 7.78 4.64
N ALA A 148 2.62 6.51 5.01
CA ALA A 148 3.25 5.41 4.31
C ALA A 148 2.70 5.22 2.88
N LEU A 149 1.38 5.30 2.68
CA LEU A 149 0.75 5.31 1.35
C LEU A 149 1.29 6.46 0.49
N GLY A 150 1.45 7.64 1.09
CA GLY A 150 2.10 8.77 0.45
C GLY A 150 3.54 8.49 0.03
N MET A 151 4.31 7.76 0.83
CA MET A 151 5.70 7.40 0.50
C MET A 151 5.78 6.45 -0.70
N LEU A 152 4.88 5.48 -0.79
CA LEU A 152 4.81 4.57 -1.95
C LEU A 152 4.46 5.32 -3.24
N GLY A 153 3.62 6.36 -3.13
CA GLY A 153 3.23 7.23 -4.23
C GLY A 153 2.33 6.56 -5.28
N LEU A 154 1.88 5.33 -5.06
CA LEU A 154 0.96 4.62 -5.94
C LEU A 154 -0.46 5.18 -5.77
N ASN A 155 -1.15 5.46 -6.87
CA ASN A 155 -2.53 5.94 -6.85
C ASN A 155 -3.27 5.61 -8.16
N GLU A 156 -3.04 4.41 -8.70
CA GLU A 156 -3.79 3.93 -9.85
C GLU A 156 -5.28 3.87 -9.52
N GLY A 157 -6.13 4.37 -10.43
CA GLY A 157 -7.58 4.41 -10.21
C GLY A 157 -8.07 5.34 -9.10
N ASN A 158 -7.21 6.20 -8.52
CA ASN A 158 -7.52 7.10 -7.39
C ASN A 158 -7.89 6.40 -6.06
N GLU A 159 -7.59 5.11 -5.91
CA GLU A 159 -8.00 4.33 -4.73
C GLU A 159 -7.37 4.86 -3.43
N VAL A 160 -6.10 5.29 -3.47
CA VAL A 160 -5.37 5.78 -2.30
C VAL A 160 -5.91 7.14 -1.88
N VAL A 161 -6.09 8.05 -2.83
CA VAL A 161 -6.71 9.36 -2.56
C VAL A 161 -8.13 9.20 -2.02
N SER A 162 -8.92 8.28 -2.58
CA SER A 162 -10.27 7.98 -2.11
C SER A 162 -10.26 7.48 -0.66
N ALA A 163 -9.37 6.53 -0.33
CA ALA A 163 -9.25 6.00 1.02
C ALA A 163 -8.80 7.06 2.05
N LEU A 164 -7.83 7.91 1.69
CA LEU A 164 -7.36 9.00 2.54
C LEU A 164 -8.48 9.99 2.87
N THR A 165 -9.21 10.43 1.85
CA THR A 165 -10.28 11.42 2.01
C THR A 165 -11.49 10.84 2.74
N TYR A 166 -11.85 9.59 2.44
CA TYR A 166 -12.90 8.84 3.13
C TYR A 166 -12.61 8.67 4.62
N THR A 167 -11.39 8.26 4.98
CA THR A 167 -10.99 8.02 6.37
C THR A 167 -11.07 9.31 7.19
N LEU A 168 -10.57 10.42 6.65
CA LEU A 168 -10.65 11.71 7.34
C LEU A 168 -12.10 12.19 7.48
N ALA A 169 -12.94 12.00 6.45
CA ALA A 169 -14.35 12.39 6.49
C ALA A 169 -15.18 11.62 7.53
N ARG A 170 -14.70 10.47 8.00
CA ARG A 170 -15.34 9.66 9.05
C ARG A 170 -14.98 10.07 10.47
N GLN A 171 -14.01 10.96 10.64
CA GLN A 171 -13.68 11.45 11.98
C GLN A 171 -14.80 12.29 12.56
N ASP A 172 -14.83 12.38 13.89
CA ASP A 172 -15.71 13.30 14.61
C ASP A 172 -15.41 14.74 14.17
N PRO A 173 -16.35 15.46 13.52
CA PRO A 173 -16.14 16.82 13.06
C PRO A 173 -15.84 17.81 14.20
N ASP A 174 -16.28 17.52 15.42
CA ASP A 174 -16.08 18.38 16.59
C ASP A 174 -14.72 18.11 17.27
N LYS A 175 -14.15 16.92 17.05
CA LYS A 175 -12.89 16.48 17.65
C LYS A 175 -12.01 15.72 16.65
N PRO A 176 -11.65 16.32 15.50
CA PRO A 176 -10.82 15.64 14.54
C PRO A 176 -9.38 15.52 15.03
N ASP A 177 -8.70 14.47 14.58
CA ASP A 177 -7.32 14.22 14.93
C ASP A 177 -6.36 15.01 14.03
N GLY A 178 -5.55 15.85 14.66
CA GLY A 178 -4.61 16.70 13.95
C GLY A 178 -3.46 15.94 13.28
N ASN A 179 -3.03 14.79 13.84
CA ASN A 179 -1.93 14.01 13.30
C ASN A 179 -2.37 13.27 12.03
N LEU A 180 -3.57 12.67 12.04
CA LEU A 180 -4.14 12.05 10.85
C LEU A 180 -4.37 13.09 9.74
N ALA A 181 -4.97 14.24 10.06
CA ALA A 181 -5.15 15.30 9.07
C ALA A 181 -3.82 15.80 8.49
N TYR A 182 -2.79 15.95 9.32
CA TYR A 182 -1.45 16.33 8.87
C TYR A 182 -0.82 15.26 7.96
N ALA A 183 -0.94 13.99 8.34
CA ALA A 183 -0.46 12.85 7.55
C ALA A 183 -1.17 12.77 6.20
N VAL A 184 -2.49 12.96 6.15
CA VAL A 184 -3.26 13.03 4.90
C VAL A 184 -2.75 14.16 4.01
N CYS A 185 -2.48 15.36 4.54
CA CYS A 185 -1.88 16.44 3.75
C CYS A 185 -0.50 16.06 3.17
N LEU A 186 0.36 15.44 3.98
CA LEU A 186 1.66 14.95 3.52
C LEU A 186 1.52 13.88 2.43
N ALA A 187 0.58 12.96 2.60
CA ALA A 187 0.33 11.88 1.67
C ALA A 187 -0.15 12.41 0.31
N LEU A 188 -1.15 13.30 0.31
CA LEU A 188 -1.66 13.94 -0.90
C LEU A 188 -0.57 14.73 -1.63
N GLU A 189 0.30 15.43 -0.90
CA GLU A 189 1.45 16.14 -1.51
C GLU A 189 2.41 15.17 -2.21
N LYS A 190 2.79 14.07 -1.55
CA LYS A 190 3.70 13.08 -2.11
C LYS A 190 3.09 12.35 -3.32
N ILE A 191 1.80 11.99 -3.24
CA ILE A 191 1.06 11.37 -4.34
C ILE A 191 1.00 12.33 -5.52
N ALA A 192 0.67 13.61 -5.30
CA ALA A 192 0.65 14.60 -6.37
C ALA A 192 2.02 14.72 -7.06
N ARG A 193 3.12 14.73 -6.29
CA ARG A 193 4.48 14.74 -6.85
C ARG A 193 4.78 13.49 -7.67
N ALA A 194 4.43 12.31 -7.17
CA ALA A 194 4.70 11.04 -7.83
C ALA A 194 3.86 10.84 -9.11
N ASN A 195 2.68 11.45 -9.20
CA ASN A 195 1.71 11.19 -10.27
C ASN A 195 1.47 12.40 -11.20
N ASN A 196 2.31 13.44 -11.12
CA ASN A 196 2.15 14.70 -11.86
C ASN A 196 0.76 15.34 -11.64
N GLY A 197 0.35 15.42 -10.38
CA GLY A 197 -0.92 15.95 -9.92
C GLY A 197 -1.89 14.91 -9.38
N ILE A 198 -3.04 15.38 -8.89
CA ILE A 198 -4.18 14.55 -8.49
C ILE A 198 -5.40 15.06 -9.24
N LYS A 199 -6.09 14.15 -9.92
CA LYS A 199 -7.29 14.45 -10.72
C LYS A 199 -8.57 14.48 -9.90
N ASP A 200 -8.60 13.76 -8.77
CA ASP A 200 -9.78 13.67 -7.91
C ASP A 200 -10.08 15.01 -7.22
N PRO A 201 -11.25 15.65 -7.49
CA PRO A 201 -11.66 16.88 -6.82
C PRO A 201 -11.79 16.75 -5.29
N GLU A 202 -12.04 15.54 -4.78
CA GLU A 202 -12.22 15.29 -3.35
C GLU A 202 -10.94 15.56 -2.54
N ALA A 203 -9.76 15.38 -3.15
CA ALA A 203 -8.49 15.76 -2.54
C ALA A 203 -8.47 17.26 -2.21
N TYR A 204 -8.83 18.11 -3.17
CA TYR A 204 -8.86 19.56 -3.00
C TYR A 204 -9.90 19.99 -1.96
N ARG A 205 -11.12 19.42 -2.02
CA ARG A 205 -12.18 19.68 -1.02
C ARG A 205 -11.73 19.31 0.39
N THR A 206 -11.05 18.18 0.53
CA THR A 206 -10.50 17.72 1.81
C THR A 206 -9.48 18.69 2.36
N LEU A 207 -8.53 19.15 1.55
CA LEU A 207 -7.53 20.15 2.00
C LEU A 207 -8.17 21.49 2.39
N VAL A 208 -9.19 21.95 1.66
CA VAL A 208 -9.95 23.17 2.04
C VAL A 208 -10.65 22.97 3.38
N ARG A 209 -11.30 21.82 3.61
CA ARG A 209 -11.93 21.46 4.90
C ARG A 209 -10.90 21.46 6.03
N ILE A 210 -9.70 20.91 5.83
CA ILE A 210 -8.65 20.93 6.85
C ILE A 210 -8.20 22.36 7.14
N ALA A 211 -7.98 23.18 6.09
CA ALA A 211 -7.54 24.56 6.25
C ALA A 211 -8.54 25.44 7.04
N GLN A 212 -9.84 25.17 6.88
CA GLN A 212 -10.92 25.94 7.52
C GLN A 212 -11.44 25.32 8.82
N GLY A 213 -11.24 24.02 9.04
CA GLY A 213 -11.81 23.25 10.14
C GLY A 213 -11.19 23.51 11.52
N PRO A 214 -11.58 22.76 12.57
CA PRO A 214 -11.12 22.99 13.94
C PRO A 214 -9.72 22.41 14.24
N TYR A 215 -8.76 22.58 13.33
CA TYR A 215 -7.38 22.12 13.50
C TYR A 215 -6.44 23.21 14.02
N ILE A 216 -5.31 22.80 14.61
CA ILE A 216 -4.23 23.72 15.00
C ILE A 216 -3.61 24.41 13.77
N LYS A 217 -2.99 25.58 13.99
CA LYS A 217 -2.39 26.41 12.93
C LYS A 217 -1.41 25.65 12.03
N THR A 218 -0.62 24.74 12.60
CA THR A 218 0.36 23.93 11.85
C THR A 218 -0.31 23.05 10.81
N VAL A 219 -1.40 22.37 11.16
CA VAL A 219 -2.16 21.49 10.26
C VAL A 219 -2.85 22.29 9.17
N LYS A 220 -3.50 23.40 9.54
CA LYS A 220 -4.14 24.32 8.57
C LYS A 220 -3.16 24.85 7.54
N ARG A 221 -1.98 25.30 8.01
CA ARG A 221 -0.93 25.81 7.13
C ARG A 221 -0.41 24.72 6.19
N LYS A 222 -0.24 23.50 6.69
CA LYS A 222 0.18 22.38 5.84
C LYS A 222 -0.84 22.08 4.75
N ALA A 223 -2.13 22.09 5.05
CA ALA A 223 -3.17 21.91 4.03
C ALA A 223 -3.12 22.98 2.92
N LEU A 224 -2.92 24.26 3.30
CA LEU A 224 -2.74 25.34 2.33
C LEU A 224 -1.47 25.16 1.48
N GLN A 225 -0.35 24.77 2.10
CA GLN A 225 0.89 24.47 1.38
C GLN A 225 0.71 23.32 0.39
N THR A 226 -0.02 22.27 0.76
CA THR A 226 -0.32 21.15 -0.13
C THR A 226 -1.21 21.60 -1.29
N LEU A 227 -2.21 22.47 -1.08
CA LEU A 227 -2.99 23.07 -2.17
C LEU A 227 -2.10 23.88 -3.12
N ASP A 228 -1.18 24.68 -2.60
CA ASP A 228 -0.24 25.46 -3.41
C ASP A 228 0.71 24.59 -4.21
N GLU A 229 1.15 23.46 -3.66
CA GLU A 229 1.92 22.46 -4.40
C GLU A 229 1.10 21.84 -5.53
N MET A 230 -0.14 21.43 -5.24
CA MET A 230 -1.01 20.77 -6.23
C MET A 230 -1.37 21.68 -7.41
N ARG A 231 -1.43 23.00 -7.20
CA ARG A 231 -1.65 23.99 -8.27
C ARG A 231 -0.58 23.99 -9.36
N LYS A 232 0.62 23.49 -9.08
CA LYS A 232 1.74 23.45 -10.04
C LYS A 232 1.52 22.44 -11.17
N TYR A 233 0.56 21.54 -11.02
CA TYR A 233 0.27 20.46 -11.96
C TYR A 233 -0.98 20.71 -12.82
N GLN A 234 -1.50 21.94 -12.81
CA GLN A 234 -2.66 22.37 -13.60
C GLN A 234 -2.24 23.14 -14.85
#